data_AF-A0A1L9QXV9-F1
#
_entry.id   AF-A0A1L9QXV9-F1
#
_cell.length_a   1.000
_cell.length_b   1.000
_cell.length_c   1.000
_cell.angle_alpha   90.00
_cell.angle_beta   90.00
_cell.angle_gamma   90.00
#
_symmetry.space_group_name_H-M   'P 1'
#
loop_
_entity.id
_entity.type
_entity.pdbx_description
1 polymer ?
#
loop_
_entity_poly.entity_id
_entity_poly.type
_entity_poly.pdbx_seq_one_letter_code
_entity_poly.pdbx_strand_id
1 'polypeptide(L)'
;MEIPESIKLWSQFFHPFLMWVLLALILYSMYLGFKIRETRSATGDTKKELIKGKFNARHHKISSVILALMVTGTLGGMAVTYINNGKLFVGPHLIVGLAMTGVISLSAALTPWMQKGNDIARYSHITLNTVLVGLFAWQAVTGLDIVNRILENMFS
;
A
#
# COMPACT_ATOMS: atom_id res chain seq x y z
N MET A 1 -12.62 29.48 8.27
CA MET A 1 -11.40 29.93 7.57
C MET A 1 -11.41 29.26 6.21
N GLU A 2 -11.43 30.02 5.12
CA GLU A 2 -11.44 29.46 3.77
C GLU A 2 -10.05 28.93 3.41
N ILE A 3 -10.00 27.70 2.88
CA ILE A 3 -8.74 27.09 2.45
C ILE A 3 -8.32 27.74 1.13
N PRO A 4 -7.07 28.20 0.99
CA PRO A 4 -6.55 28.77 -0.26
C PRO A 4 -6.83 27.87 -1.46
N GLU A 5 -7.23 28.47 -2.59
CA GLU A 5 -7.57 27.73 -3.82
C GLU A 5 -6.41 26.87 -4.33
N SER A 6 -5.17 27.35 -4.22
CA SER A 6 -3.98 26.58 -4.57
C SER A 6 -3.87 25.29 -3.74
N ILE A 7 -4.17 25.35 -2.45
CA ILE A 7 -4.14 24.17 -1.56
C ILE A 7 -5.26 23.20 -1.94
N LYS A 8 -6.47 23.71 -2.22
CA LYS A 8 -7.59 22.87 -2.70
C LYS A 8 -7.24 22.14 -4.00
N LEU A 9 -6.62 22.84 -4.94
CA LEU A 9 -6.18 22.29 -6.22
C LEU A 9 -5.13 21.18 -6.05
N TRP A 10 -3.99 21.50 -5.43
CA TRP A 10 -2.86 20.57 -5.34
C TRP A 10 -3.15 19.37 -4.43
N SER A 11 -4.01 19.54 -3.41
CA SER A 11 -4.38 18.45 -2.51
C SER A 11 -5.08 17.29 -3.22
N GLN A 12 -5.83 17.55 -4.31
CA GLN A 12 -6.54 16.52 -5.07
C GLN A 12 -5.60 15.55 -5.80
N PHE A 13 -4.39 15.99 -6.15
CA PHE A 13 -3.40 15.18 -6.87
C PHE A 13 -2.42 14.45 -5.95
N PHE A 14 -2.33 14.85 -4.69
CA PHE A 14 -1.41 14.23 -3.73
C PHE A 14 -1.72 12.74 -3.51
N HIS A 15 -3.00 12.39 -3.31
CA HIS A 15 -3.40 11.00 -3.09
C HIS A 15 -3.08 10.11 -4.31
N PRO A 16 -3.50 10.44 -5.56
CA PRO A 16 -3.11 9.69 -6.75
C PRO A 16 -1.60 9.50 -6.89
N PHE A 17 -0.82 10.56 -6.69
CA PHE A 17 0.65 10.48 -6.75
C PHE A 17 1.21 9.52 -5.69
N LEU A 18 0.75 9.65 -4.43
CA LEU A 18 1.15 8.76 -3.35
C LEU A 18 0.81 7.30 -3.65
N MET A 19 -0.33 7.03 -4.30
CA MET A 19 -0.72 5.65 -4.65
C MET A 19 0.27 5.02 -5.63
N TRP A 20 0.78 5.75 -6.62
CA TRP A 20 1.81 5.23 -7.53
C TRP A 20 3.14 4.95 -6.82
N VAL A 21 3.56 5.84 -5.93
CA VAL A 21 4.75 5.62 -5.09
C VAL A 21 4.56 4.38 -4.22
N LEU A 22 3.41 4.24 -3.57
CA LEU A 22 3.07 3.08 -2.75
C LEU A 22 3.07 1.78 -3.57
N LEU A 23 2.54 1.78 -4.79
CA LEU A 23 2.55 0.61 -5.66
C LEU A 23 4.00 0.14 -5.93
N ALA A 24 4.91 1.07 -6.27
CA ALA A 24 6.32 0.74 -6.45
C ALA A 24 6.97 0.16 -5.18
N LEU A 25 6.68 0.75 -4.02
CA LEU A 25 7.18 0.25 -2.72
C LEU A 25 6.61 -1.13 -2.38
N ILE A 26 5.34 -1.38 -2.65
CA ILE A 26 4.67 -2.67 -2.44
C ILE A 26 5.30 -3.75 -3.32
N LEU A 27 5.54 -3.46 -4.60
CA LEU A 27 6.21 -4.39 -5.51
C LEU A 27 7.65 -4.68 -5.06
N TYR A 28 8.37 -3.67 -4.57
CA TYR A 28 9.70 -3.88 -3.99
C TYR A 28 9.65 -4.72 -2.70
N SER A 29 8.68 -4.47 -1.82
CA SER A 29 8.47 -5.28 -0.61
C SER A 29 8.15 -6.74 -0.95
N MET A 30 7.31 -6.97 -1.96
CA MET A 30 6.99 -8.29 -2.49
C MET A 30 8.25 -8.99 -3.03
N TYR A 31 9.10 -8.30 -3.79
CA TYR A 31 10.40 -8.82 -4.23
C TYR A 31 11.28 -9.27 -3.04
N LEU A 32 11.36 -8.46 -1.98
CA LEU A 32 12.09 -8.85 -0.77
C LEU A 32 11.46 -10.09 -0.09
N GLY A 33 10.13 -10.20 -0.10
CA GLY A 33 9.40 -11.38 0.37
C GLY A 33 9.81 -12.66 -0.38
N PHE A 34 9.90 -12.59 -1.71
CA PHE A 34 10.42 -13.71 -2.52
C PHE A 34 11.86 -14.05 -2.17
N LYS A 35 12.74 -13.04 -2.00
CA LYS A 35 14.13 -13.28 -1.58
C LYS A 35 14.26 -13.91 -0.20
N ILE A 36 13.37 -13.58 0.75
CA ILE A 36 13.31 -14.26 2.05
C ILE A 36 12.95 -15.74 1.87
N ARG A 37 11.95 -16.04 1.03
CA ARG A 37 11.57 -17.43 0.72
C ARG A 37 12.73 -18.20 0.07
N GLU A 38 13.39 -17.60 -0.91
CA GLU A 38 14.57 -18.16 -1.58
C GLU A 38 15.71 -18.45 -0.58
N THR A 39 15.98 -17.52 0.33
CA THR A 39 17.00 -17.69 1.39
C THR A 39 16.70 -18.88 2.31
N ARG A 40 15.42 -19.15 2.58
CA ARG A 40 14.99 -20.29 3.42
C ARG A 40 15.19 -21.63 2.71
N SER A 41 14.97 -21.68 1.40
CA SER A 41 15.11 -22.90 0.60
C SER A 41 16.53 -23.15 0.10
N ALA A 42 17.39 -22.13 0.05
CA ALA A 42 18.76 -22.26 -0.42
C ALA A 42 19.65 -23.05 0.54
N THR A 43 20.69 -23.68 0.00
CA THR A 43 21.74 -24.42 0.71
C THR A 43 23.14 -23.98 0.25
N GLY A 44 24.19 -24.43 0.93
CA GLY A 44 25.58 -24.18 0.54
C GLY A 44 25.94 -22.70 0.45
N ASP A 45 26.80 -22.35 -0.52
CA ASP A 45 27.32 -20.99 -0.69
C ASP A 45 26.25 -20.00 -1.17
N THR A 46 25.27 -20.46 -1.95
CA THR A 46 24.10 -19.65 -2.33
C THR A 46 23.36 -19.11 -1.11
N LYS A 47 23.16 -19.94 -0.08
CA LYS A 47 22.53 -19.49 1.17
C LYS A 47 23.38 -18.45 1.88
N LYS A 48 24.70 -18.66 1.94
CA LYS A 48 25.63 -17.71 2.60
C LYS A 48 25.56 -16.34 1.92
N GLU A 49 25.55 -16.29 0.59
CA GLU A 49 25.42 -15.04 -0.16
C GLU A 49 24.07 -14.36 0.07
N LEU A 50 22.97 -15.12 0.02
CA LEU A 50 21.63 -14.57 0.25
C LEU A 50 21.44 -13.98 1.66
N ILE A 51 22.05 -14.60 2.68
CA ILE A 51 22.01 -14.09 4.07
C ILE A 51 22.65 -12.69 4.17
N LYS A 52 23.73 -12.41 3.43
CA LYS A 52 24.37 -11.07 3.41
C LYS A 52 23.40 -9.98 2.95
N GLY A 53 22.42 -10.36 2.13
CA GLY A 53 21.37 -9.48 1.66
C GLY A 53 20.43 -8.96 2.76
N LYS A 54 20.35 -9.57 3.95
CA LYS A 54 19.49 -9.11 5.06
C LYS A 54 18.05 -8.78 4.61
N PHE A 55 17.49 -9.60 3.71
CA PHE A 55 16.22 -9.33 3.04
C PHE A 55 15.05 -9.21 4.03
N ASN A 56 15.08 -9.98 5.14
CA ASN A 56 14.12 -9.89 6.24
C ASN A 56 14.08 -8.51 6.89
N ALA A 57 15.24 -7.93 7.22
CA ALA A 57 15.33 -6.62 7.86
C ALA A 57 14.88 -5.51 6.91
N ARG A 58 15.25 -5.61 5.63
CA ARG A 58 14.80 -4.66 4.59
C ARG A 58 13.29 -4.74 4.37
N HIS A 59 12.74 -5.95 4.28
CA HIS A 59 11.30 -6.17 4.12
C HIS A 59 10.52 -5.61 5.30
N HIS A 60 10.96 -5.86 6.53
CA HIS A 60 10.31 -5.30 7.71
C HIS A 60 10.30 -3.77 7.70
N LYS A 61 11.45 -3.13 7.45
CA LYS A 61 11.56 -1.67 7.40
C LYS A 61 10.66 -1.05 6.32
N ILE A 62 10.74 -1.56 5.09
CA ILE A 62 9.95 -0.98 3.99
C ILE A 62 8.46 -1.24 4.18
N SER A 63 8.07 -2.42 4.68
CA SER A 63 6.67 -2.73 4.97
C SER A 63 6.09 -1.88 6.11
N SER A 64 6.90 -1.51 7.11
CA SER A 64 6.46 -0.54 8.13
C SER A 64 6.20 0.85 7.55
N VAL A 65 7.05 1.31 6.61
CA VAL A 65 6.83 2.57 5.88
C VAL A 65 5.58 2.49 5.02
N ILE A 66 5.39 1.41 4.27
CA ILE A 66 4.19 1.17 3.46
C ILE A 66 2.93 1.20 4.32
N LEU A 67 2.92 0.48 5.46
CA LEU A 67 1.79 0.48 6.39
C LEU A 67 1.44 1.90 6.85
N ALA A 68 2.44 2.66 7.30
CA ALA A 68 2.23 4.03 7.75
C ALA A 68 1.65 4.90 6.63
N LEU A 69 2.31 4.93 5.48
CA LEU A 69 1.90 5.73 4.31
C LEU A 69 0.52 5.34 3.78
N MET A 70 0.20 4.05 3.76
CA MET A 70 -1.09 3.57 3.26
C MET A 70 -2.23 3.94 4.20
N VAL A 71 -2.05 3.76 5.52
CA VAL A 71 -3.05 4.16 6.51
C VAL A 71 -3.25 5.67 6.50
N THR A 72 -2.18 6.46 6.57
CA THR A 72 -2.29 7.92 6.58
C THR A 72 -2.74 8.46 5.22
N GLY A 73 -2.38 7.81 4.11
CA GLY A 73 -2.80 8.17 2.76
C GLY A 73 -4.29 7.93 2.51
N THR A 74 -4.85 6.85 3.08
CA THR A 74 -6.31 6.61 3.09
C THR A 74 -7.04 7.68 3.90
N LEU A 75 -6.58 7.94 5.13
CA LEU A 75 -7.17 8.98 5.97
C LEU A 75 -7.08 10.37 5.34
N GLY A 76 -5.91 10.72 4.79
CA GLY A 76 -5.67 11.99 4.10
C GLY A 76 -6.51 12.14 2.84
N GLY A 77 -6.62 11.09 2.01
CA GLY A 77 -7.45 11.11 0.80
C GLY A 77 -8.93 11.34 1.11
N MET A 78 -9.45 10.68 2.15
CA MET A 78 -10.81 10.94 2.64
C MET A 78 -10.98 12.36 3.18
N ALA A 79 -10.02 12.85 3.98
CA ALA A 79 -10.06 14.20 4.54
C ALA A 79 -10.08 15.26 3.42
N VAL A 80 -9.19 15.15 2.44
CA VAL A 80 -9.13 16.04 1.27
C VAL A 80 -10.43 16.00 0.49
N THR A 81 -11.00 14.81 0.26
CA THR A 81 -12.29 14.66 -0.44
C THR A 81 -13.40 15.39 0.31
N TYR A 82 -13.51 15.17 1.62
CA TYR A 82 -14.55 15.77 2.46
C TYR A 82 -14.41 17.29 2.51
N ILE A 83 -13.20 17.80 2.69
CA ILE A 83 -12.91 19.24 2.76
C ILE A 83 -13.27 19.94 1.45
N ASN A 84 -12.98 19.33 0.30
CA ASN A 84 -13.24 19.95 -1.00
C ASN A 84 -14.69 19.81 -1.47
N ASN A 85 -15.43 18.78 -1.01
CA ASN A 85 -16.76 18.46 -1.56
C ASN A 85 -17.90 18.51 -0.53
N GLY A 86 -17.59 18.69 0.76
CA GLY A 86 -18.56 18.61 1.86
C GLY A 86 -19.10 17.19 2.14
N LYS A 87 -18.64 16.18 1.42
CA LYS A 87 -19.05 14.78 1.55
C LYS A 87 -17.97 13.82 1.04
N LEU A 88 -18.09 12.56 1.42
CA LEU A 88 -17.32 11.47 0.80
C LEU A 88 -18.14 10.85 -0.35
N PHE A 89 -17.45 10.49 -1.43
CA PHE A 89 -18.03 9.71 -2.51
C PHE A 89 -17.92 8.23 -2.20
N VAL A 90 -19.04 7.61 -1.80
CA VAL A 90 -19.09 6.18 -1.50
C VAL A 90 -19.25 5.39 -2.79
N GLY A 91 -18.11 5.00 -3.37
CA GLY A 91 -18.04 4.15 -4.55
C GLY A 91 -17.05 3.01 -4.38
N PRO A 92 -16.87 2.15 -5.41
CA PRO A 92 -15.96 1.02 -5.36
C PRO A 92 -14.54 1.40 -4.92
N HIS A 93 -14.02 2.54 -5.37
CA HIS A 93 -12.68 3.01 -4.99
C HIS A 93 -12.51 3.18 -3.48
N LEU A 94 -13.44 3.90 -2.84
CA LEU A 94 -13.40 4.13 -1.39
C LEU A 94 -13.54 2.84 -0.60
N ILE A 95 -14.53 2.00 -0.96
CA ILE A 95 -14.81 0.75 -0.23
C ILE A 95 -13.61 -0.21 -0.33
N VAL A 96 -13.05 -0.37 -1.53
CA VAL A 96 -11.88 -1.22 -1.74
C VAL A 96 -10.65 -0.63 -1.03
N GLY A 97 -10.42 0.67 -1.08
CA GLY A 97 -9.32 1.33 -0.35
C GLY A 97 -9.39 1.14 1.17
N LEU A 98 -10.59 1.22 1.75
CA LEU A 98 -10.82 0.91 3.17
C LEU A 98 -10.56 -0.56 3.48
N ALA A 99 -11.06 -1.49 2.65
CA ALA A 99 -10.81 -2.91 2.81
C ALA A 99 -9.31 -3.23 2.73
N MET A 100 -8.59 -2.66 1.77
CA MET A 100 -7.14 -2.79 1.64
C MET A 100 -6.39 -2.26 2.86
N THR A 101 -6.84 -1.15 3.45
CA THR A 101 -6.29 -0.60 4.70
C THR A 101 -6.47 -1.58 5.86
N GLY A 102 -7.61 -2.27 5.94
CA GLY A 102 -7.83 -3.37 6.90
C GLY A 102 -6.91 -4.57 6.63
N VAL A 103 -6.80 -4.99 5.37
CA VAL A 103 -5.96 -6.13 4.95
C VAL A 103 -4.49 -5.92 5.31
N ILE A 104 -3.92 -4.75 5.02
CA ILE A 104 -2.51 -4.48 5.35
C ILE A 104 -2.27 -4.43 6.86
N SER A 105 -3.23 -3.87 7.63
CA SER A 105 -3.16 -3.85 9.10
C SER A 105 -3.18 -5.25 9.70
N LEU A 106 -4.13 -6.09 9.28
CA LEU A 106 -4.21 -7.51 9.69
C LEU A 106 -2.95 -8.28 9.29
N SER A 107 -2.46 -8.06 8.06
CA SER A 107 -1.24 -8.68 7.56
C SER A 107 -0.01 -8.30 8.40
N ALA A 108 0.13 -7.02 8.78
CA ALA A 108 1.21 -6.54 9.62
C ALA A 108 1.13 -7.11 11.05
N ALA A 109 -0.09 -7.24 11.60
CA ALA A 109 -0.32 -7.81 12.92
C ALA A 109 0.19 -9.25 13.02
N LEU A 110 0.24 -10.02 11.91
CA LEU A 110 0.75 -11.40 11.90
C LEU A 110 2.25 -11.54 12.21
N THR A 111 3.01 -10.44 12.16
CA THR A 111 4.48 -10.43 12.26
C THR A 111 5.04 -11.13 13.51
N PRO A 112 4.55 -10.89 14.74
CA PRO A 112 5.10 -11.51 15.94
C PRO A 112 5.00 -13.04 15.93
N TRP A 113 3.91 -13.59 15.38
CA TRP A 113 3.73 -15.04 15.27
C TRP A 113 4.62 -15.64 14.17
N MET A 114 4.77 -14.95 13.04
CA MET A 114 5.69 -15.38 11.97
C MET A 114 7.15 -15.42 12.45
N GLN A 115 7.56 -14.44 13.27
CA GLN A 115 8.89 -14.39 13.88
C GLN A 115 9.13 -15.57 14.84
N LYS A 116 8.08 -16.06 15.49
CA LYS A 116 8.10 -17.29 16.32
C LYS A 116 8.01 -18.59 15.51
N GLY A 117 8.10 -18.51 14.18
CA GLY A 117 8.11 -19.69 13.31
C GLY A 117 6.74 -20.15 12.81
N ASN A 118 5.62 -19.58 13.29
CA ASN A 118 4.27 -20.03 12.94
C ASN A 118 3.99 -19.98 11.43
N ASP A 119 3.76 -21.15 10.82
CA ASP A 119 3.50 -21.27 9.39
C ASP A 119 2.11 -20.79 8.97
N ILE A 120 1.07 -20.99 9.80
CA ILE A 120 -0.28 -20.47 9.50
C ILE A 120 -0.23 -18.95 9.38
N ALA A 121 0.37 -18.25 10.34
CA ALA A 121 0.55 -16.81 10.29
C ALA A 121 1.33 -16.36 9.04
N ARG A 122 2.33 -17.15 8.63
CA ARG A 122 3.14 -16.87 7.44
C ARG A 122 2.36 -17.01 6.15
N TYR A 123 1.62 -18.10 5.99
CA TYR A 123 0.78 -18.31 4.81
C TYR A 123 -0.37 -17.31 4.77
N SER A 124 -1.01 -17.00 5.90
CA SER A 124 -2.02 -15.95 5.99
C SER A 124 -1.46 -14.59 5.57
N HIS A 125 -0.27 -14.20 6.06
CA HIS A 125 0.39 -12.96 5.64
C HIS A 125 0.65 -12.94 4.12
N ILE A 126 1.17 -14.02 3.54
CA ILE A 126 1.43 -14.11 2.10
C ILE A 126 0.13 -14.00 1.30
N THR A 127 -0.93 -14.70 1.70
CA THR A 127 -2.23 -14.67 1.02
C THR A 127 -2.85 -13.27 1.08
N LEU A 128 -2.90 -12.66 2.27
CA LEU A 128 -3.42 -11.30 2.46
C LEU A 128 -2.68 -10.29 1.58
N ASN A 129 -1.35 -10.37 1.52
CA ASN A 129 -0.56 -9.44 0.70
C ASN A 129 -0.67 -9.72 -0.80
N THR A 130 -0.86 -10.97 -1.22
CA THR A 130 -1.13 -11.29 -2.64
C THR A 130 -2.44 -10.66 -3.08
N VAL A 131 -3.49 -10.79 -2.27
CA VAL A 131 -4.78 -10.11 -2.50
C VAL A 131 -4.60 -8.59 -2.49
N LEU A 132 -3.86 -8.05 -1.53
CA LEU A 132 -3.56 -6.63 -1.43
C LEU A 132 -2.91 -6.09 -2.70
N VAL A 133 -1.87 -6.77 -3.22
CA VAL A 133 -1.18 -6.36 -4.47
C VAL A 133 -2.16 -6.35 -5.65
N GLY A 134 -3.00 -7.38 -5.79
CA GLY A 134 -4.00 -7.45 -6.86
C GLY A 134 -5.02 -6.32 -6.77
N LEU A 135 -5.58 -6.07 -5.58
CA LEU A 135 -6.51 -4.96 -5.35
C LEU A 135 -5.85 -3.61 -5.59
N PHE A 136 -4.61 -3.43 -5.13
CA PHE A 136 -3.88 -2.18 -5.30
C PHE A 136 -3.61 -1.89 -6.78
N ALA A 137 -3.15 -2.89 -7.54
CA ALA A 137 -2.91 -2.75 -8.98
C ALA A 137 -4.21 -2.37 -9.73
N TRP A 138 -5.34 -3.02 -9.38
CA TRP A 138 -6.64 -2.66 -9.95
C TRP A 138 -7.07 -1.23 -9.58
N GLN A 139 -6.91 -0.84 -8.32
CA GLN A 139 -7.22 0.52 -7.87
C GLN A 139 -6.33 1.58 -8.52
N ALA A 140 -5.07 1.27 -8.80
CA ALA A 140 -4.17 2.19 -9.51
C ALA A 140 -4.65 2.48 -10.94
N VAL A 141 -5.21 1.48 -11.63
CA VAL A 141 -5.77 1.65 -12.98
C VAL A 141 -7.12 2.38 -12.93
N THR A 142 -8.06 1.91 -12.11
CA THR A 142 -9.40 2.53 -12.01
C THR A 142 -9.38 3.92 -11.38
N GLY A 143 -8.36 4.25 -10.59
CA GLY A 143 -8.13 5.59 -10.06
C GLY A 143 -7.80 6.62 -11.15
N LEU A 144 -7.28 6.22 -12.31
CA LEU A 144 -7.02 7.15 -13.42
C LEU A 144 -8.32 7.75 -13.97
N ASP A 145 -9.41 6.99 -14.00
CA ASP A 145 -10.72 7.50 -14.41
C ASP A 145 -11.22 8.61 -13.47
N ILE A 146 -10.89 8.52 -12.19
CA ILE A 146 -11.23 9.56 -11.19
C ILE A 146 -10.39 10.81 -11.44
N VAL A 147 -9.09 10.66 -11.69
CA VAL A 147 -8.21 11.78 -12.04
C VAL A 147 -8.69 12.49 -13.31
N ASN A 148 -9.09 11.73 -14.34
CA ASN A 148 -9.62 12.30 -15.58
C ASN A 148 -10.88 13.14 -15.34
N ARG A 149 -11.82 12.66 -14.52
CA ARG A 149 -13.02 13.43 -14.15
C ARG A 149 -12.69 14.71 -13.38
N ILE A 150 -11.66 14.69 -12.52
CA ILE A 150 -11.20 15.90 -11.82
C ILE A 150 -10.66 16.92 -12.84
N LEU A 151 -9.85 16.46 -13.80
CA LEU A 151 -9.31 17.32 -14.85
C LEU A 151 -10.42 17.90 -15.74
N GLU A 152 -11.38 17.08 -16.16
CA GLU A 152 -12.54 17.53 -16.94
C GLU A 152 -13.30 18.65 -16.23
N ASN A 153 -13.64 18.45 -14.94
CA ASN A 153 -14.37 19.46 -14.14
C ASN A 153 -13.57 20.75 -13.87
N MET A 154 -12.24 20.70 -13.96
CA MET A 154 -11.39 21.89 -13.75
C MET A 154 -11.29 22.79 -14.98
N PHE A 155 -11.45 22.20 -16.17
CA PHE A 155 -11.28 22.90 -17.45
C PHE A 155 -12.60 23.10 -18.21
N SER A 156 -13.73 22.65 -17.65
CA SER A 156 -15.10 22.90 -18.11
C SER A 156 -15.71 24.14 -17.45
#